data_AF-G2IJJ6-F1
#
_entry.id   AF-G2IJJ6-F1
#
_cell.length_a   1.000
_cell.length_b   1.000
_cell.length_c   1.000
_cell.angle_alpha   90.00
_cell.angle_beta   90.00
_cell.angle_gamma   90.00
#
_symmetry.space_group_name_H-M   'P 1'
#
loop_
_entity.id
_entity.type
_entity.pdbx_description
1 polymer ?
#
loop_
_entity_poly.entity_id
_entity_poly.type
_entity_poly.pdbx_seq_one_letter_code
_entity_poly.pdbx_strand_id
1 'polypeptide(L)'
;MIRKAAMLIAVTAGLGFSAAAQADYFVRPVLQYQGSLQDGIDINGATSNSQTYYDGSTALEAHVDLSDGTIKTLLSRYGPSNNFSGATGVMGDTIRYTGASDVAVAFTYDFNVDLFVDQAFVDDPNDARYLALDVYFAVFEAGTGANWESWTIFSPYGDLALYNDRAFVTFQDEGESFSYNYAGSLGTDLFLESGKSYEVYAAFNLLATPGSMPGEITMDALHTSTIGIVAPGGSFTSESGAFLGFDKTPTPGAVPEPASWAMMIAGFGLIGNTMRRRAGLVMA
;
A
#
# COMPACT_ATOMS: atom_id res chain seq x y z
N MET A 1 -10.86 -21.50 34.90
CA MET A 1 -11.15 -20.06 34.67
C MET A 1 -9.92 -19.25 35.07
N ILE A 2 -8.95 -19.13 34.17
CA ILE A 2 -7.76 -18.28 34.36
C ILE A 2 -7.64 -17.47 33.06
N ARG A 3 -7.72 -16.15 33.18
CA ARG A 3 -7.62 -15.21 32.06
C ARG A 3 -6.15 -15.10 31.65
N LYS A 4 -5.77 -15.54 30.45
CA LYS A 4 -4.49 -15.17 29.83
C LYS A 4 -4.62 -13.72 29.32
N ALA A 5 -3.78 -12.84 29.84
CA ALA A 5 -3.68 -11.46 29.40
C ALA A 5 -2.73 -11.41 28.20
N ALA A 6 -3.25 -11.15 27.00
CA ALA A 6 -2.44 -10.79 25.85
C ALA A 6 -1.86 -9.39 26.10
N MET A 7 -0.55 -9.34 26.37
CA MET A 7 0.19 -8.09 26.53
C MET A 7 0.54 -7.54 25.14
N LEU A 8 -0.32 -6.67 24.63
CA LEU A 8 -0.06 -5.90 23.42
C LEU A 8 0.94 -4.78 23.78
N ILE A 9 2.20 -4.94 23.39
CA ILE A 9 3.22 -3.89 23.55
C ILE A 9 3.00 -2.85 22.43
N ALA A 10 2.22 -1.82 22.74
CA ALA A 10 2.15 -0.60 21.94
C ALA A 10 3.35 0.28 22.29
N VAL A 11 4.32 0.38 21.39
CA VAL A 11 5.41 1.36 21.48
C VAL A 11 4.91 2.68 20.93
N THR A 12 4.37 3.54 21.80
CA THR A 12 3.94 4.90 21.45
C THR A 12 5.04 5.89 21.81
N ALA A 13 6.00 6.10 20.91
CA ALA A 13 6.96 7.20 21.02
C ALA A 13 6.39 8.44 20.33
N GLY A 14 5.96 9.43 21.13
CA GLY A 14 5.49 10.72 20.63
C GLY A 14 6.67 11.57 20.13
N LEU A 15 6.87 11.59 18.82
CA LEU A 15 7.70 12.57 18.13
C LEU A 15 6.78 13.63 17.52
N GLY A 16 7.10 14.91 17.70
CA GLY A 16 6.39 15.99 17.03
C GLY A 16 6.66 15.92 15.53
N PHE A 17 5.70 15.41 14.76
CA PHE A 17 5.79 15.33 13.31
C PHE A 17 5.64 16.74 12.73
N SER A 18 6.72 17.30 12.18
CA SER A 18 6.57 18.26 11.09
C SER A 18 5.84 17.53 9.97
N ALA A 19 4.70 18.06 9.51
CA ALA A 19 3.93 17.44 8.43
C ALA A 19 4.84 17.17 7.23
N ALA A 20 5.26 15.91 7.08
CA ALA A 20 5.95 15.48 5.88
C ALA A 20 5.03 15.81 4.70
N ALA A 21 5.61 16.25 3.58
CA ALA A 21 4.84 16.45 2.36
C ALA A 21 4.06 15.16 2.09
N GLN A 22 2.74 15.28 1.86
CA GLN A 22 1.88 14.15 1.58
C GLN A 22 2.43 13.44 0.34
N ALA A 23 2.68 12.14 0.45
CA ALA A 23 3.12 11.32 -0.67
C ALA A 23 1.96 11.17 -1.64
N ASP A 24 2.23 11.26 -2.94
CA ASP A 24 1.22 11.02 -3.96
C ASP A 24 0.95 9.51 -4.08
N TYR A 25 2.03 8.70 -3.98
CA TYR A 25 1.99 7.24 -3.92
C TYR A 25 3.23 6.66 -3.21
N PHE A 26 3.14 5.40 -2.77
CA PHE A 26 4.26 4.67 -2.19
C PHE A 26 4.09 3.15 -2.26
N VAL A 27 5.21 2.44 -2.19
CA VAL A 27 5.28 1.00 -1.93
C VAL A 27 6.20 0.73 -0.75
N ARG A 28 5.86 -0.23 0.11
CA ARG A 28 6.62 -0.50 1.33
C ARG A 28 6.54 -1.97 1.76
N PRO A 29 7.40 -2.83 1.21
CA PRO A 29 7.70 -4.14 1.79
C PRO A 29 8.56 -3.98 3.06
N VAL A 30 8.17 -4.63 4.15
CA VAL A 30 8.85 -4.58 5.45
C VAL A 30 9.03 -5.99 5.99
N LEU A 31 10.25 -6.33 6.41
CA LEU A 31 10.56 -7.56 7.13
C LEU A 31 11.01 -7.22 8.55
N GLN A 32 10.53 -7.98 9.53
CA GLN A 32 10.97 -7.87 10.91
C GLN A 32 11.46 -9.23 11.41
N TYR A 33 12.69 -9.28 11.93
CA TYR A 33 13.28 -10.52 12.44
C TYR A 33 14.29 -10.22 13.55
N GLN A 34 14.15 -10.89 14.70
CA GLN A 34 15.05 -10.75 15.87
C GLN A 34 15.29 -9.29 16.31
N GLY A 35 14.27 -8.43 16.20
CA GLY A 35 14.38 -7.01 16.53
C GLY A 35 15.05 -6.15 15.45
N SER A 36 15.56 -6.75 14.37
CA SER A 36 15.96 -6.03 13.16
C SER A 36 14.73 -5.72 12.30
N LEU A 37 14.75 -4.55 11.65
CA LEU A 37 13.74 -4.08 10.73
C LEU A 37 14.42 -3.79 9.38
N GLN A 38 13.94 -4.43 8.31
CA GLN A 38 14.32 -4.13 6.94
C GLN A 38 13.13 -3.46 6.26
N ASP A 39 13.21 -2.14 6.11
CA ASP A 39 12.14 -1.30 5.58
C ASP A 39 12.46 -0.88 4.14
N GLY A 40 11.65 -1.33 3.18
CA GLY A 40 11.76 -1.04 1.76
C GLY A 40 10.87 0.11 1.29
N ILE A 41 10.60 1.10 2.15
CA ILE A 41 9.78 2.24 1.75
C ILE A 41 10.35 2.97 0.53
N ASP A 42 9.53 3.17 -0.49
CA ASP A 42 9.79 4.04 -1.63
C ASP A 42 8.59 4.95 -1.86
N ILE A 43 8.84 6.27 -1.82
CA ILE A 43 7.83 7.32 -1.88
C ILE A 43 8.01 8.08 -3.18
N ASN A 44 6.95 8.17 -3.99
CA ASN A 44 6.97 8.84 -5.29
C ASN A 44 8.10 8.35 -6.24
N GLY A 45 8.61 7.13 -6.01
CA GLY A 45 9.71 6.52 -6.77
C GLY A 45 9.27 5.27 -7.51
N ALA A 46 9.78 4.10 -7.12
CA ALA A 46 9.37 2.84 -7.73
C ALA A 46 7.89 2.54 -7.45
N THR A 47 7.22 1.94 -8.43
CA THR A 47 5.82 1.49 -8.31
C THR A 47 5.71 0.03 -7.88
N SER A 48 6.85 -0.64 -7.69
CA SER A 48 6.94 -1.96 -7.08
C SER A 48 8.26 -2.09 -6.32
N ASN A 49 8.26 -2.88 -5.26
CA ASN A 49 9.45 -3.15 -4.47
C ASN A 49 9.33 -4.52 -3.77
N SER A 50 10.46 -5.07 -3.34
CA SER A 50 10.50 -6.32 -2.58
C SER A 50 11.59 -6.32 -1.52
N GLN A 51 11.34 -7.06 -0.43
CA GLN A 51 12.35 -7.46 0.54
C GLN A 51 12.30 -8.97 0.73
N THR A 52 13.47 -9.58 0.85
CA THR A 52 13.62 -11.02 1.09
C THR A 52 14.69 -11.25 2.15
N TYR A 53 14.45 -12.21 3.04
CA TYR A 53 15.41 -12.65 4.05
C TYR A 53 15.42 -14.18 4.13
N TYR A 54 16.61 -14.78 4.17
CA TYR A 54 16.79 -16.22 4.35
C TYR A 54 18.06 -16.52 5.14
N ASP A 55 17.94 -17.32 6.21
CA ASP A 55 19.08 -17.78 7.01
C ASP A 55 19.18 -19.31 7.15
N GLY A 56 18.42 -20.06 6.35
CA GLY A 56 18.33 -21.52 6.42
C GLY A 56 17.26 -22.03 7.40
N SER A 57 16.87 -21.22 8.40
CA SER A 57 15.85 -21.56 9.40
C SER A 57 14.61 -20.67 9.32
N THR A 58 14.76 -19.49 8.73
CA THR A 58 13.71 -18.49 8.55
C THR A 58 13.76 -18.03 7.10
N ALA A 59 12.59 -17.93 6.46
CA ALA A 59 12.36 -17.33 5.15
C ALA A 59 11.26 -16.29 5.27
N LEU A 60 11.58 -15.01 5.00
CA LEU A 60 10.60 -13.93 4.99
C LEU A 60 10.64 -13.25 3.62
N GLU A 61 9.48 -13.02 3.03
CA GLU A 61 9.36 -12.28 1.79
C GLU A 61 8.19 -11.31 1.85
N ALA A 62 8.39 -10.12 1.31
CA ALA A 62 7.34 -9.14 1.09
C ALA A 62 7.58 -8.48 -0.27
N HIS A 63 6.57 -8.50 -1.13
CA HIS A 63 6.59 -7.84 -2.43
C HIS A 63 5.30 -7.07 -2.61
N VAL A 64 5.43 -5.87 -3.16
CA VAL A 64 4.35 -4.93 -3.37
C VAL A 64 4.47 -4.41 -4.79
N ASP A 65 3.37 -4.42 -5.54
CA ASP A 65 3.32 -3.89 -6.90
C ASP A 65 2.00 -3.15 -7.14
N LEU A 66 2.10 -1.84 -7.43
CA LEU A 66 0.93 -1.02 -7.73
C LEU A 66 0.28 -1.43 -9.04
N SER A 67 1.05 -1.90 -10.03
CA SER A 67 0.57 -2.10 -11.40
C SER A 67 -0.51 -3.17 -11.54
N ASP A 68 -0.41 -4.23 -10.73
CA ASP A 68 -1.41 -5.27 -10.60
C ASP A 68 -2.15 -5.22 -9.26
N GLY A 69 -1.82 -4.24 -8.41
CA GLY A 69 -2.41 -4.08 -7.08
C GLY A 69 -2.13 -5.26 -6.16
N THR A 70 -0.99 -5.93 -6.31
CA THR A 70 -0.64 -7.11 -5.51
C THR A 70 0.18 -6.78 -4.28
N ILE A 71 -0.13 -7.47 -3.17
CA ILE A 71 0.74 -7.59 -2.01
C ILE A 71 1.01 -9.08 -1.79
N LYS A 72 2.26 -9.50 -1.87
CA LYS A 72 2.68 -10.90 -1.74
C LYS A 72 3.57 -11.01 -0.52
N THR A 73 3.23 -11.93 0.39
CA THR A 73 4.03 -12.14 1.60
C THR A 73 4.23 -13.62 1.89
N LEU A 74 5.39 -13.95 2.43
CA LEU A 74 5.74 -15.28 2.92
C LEU A 74 6.39 -15.13 4.28
N LEU A 75 5.99 -15.99 5.21
CA LEU A 75 6.66 -16.20 6.48
C LEU A 75 6.82 -17.71 6.67
N SER A 76 8.02 -18.23 6.50
CA SER A 76 8.36 -19.58 6.97
C SER A 76 9.43 -19.52 8.06
N ARG A 77 9.27 -20.34 9.09
CA ARG A 77 10.16 -20.33 10.24
C ARG A 77 10.18 -21.63 11.03
N TYR A 78 11.39 -22.04 11.40
CA TYR A 78 11.61 -23.16 12.30
C TYR A 78 11.73 -22.68 13.76
N GLY A 79 10.99 -23.32 14.67
CA GLY A 79 11.10 -23.20 16.12
C GLY A 79 12.06 -24.23 16.74
N PRO A 80 12.38 -24.12 18.04
CA PRO A 80 11.78 -23.21 19.00
C PRO A 80 12.43 -21.81 18.97
N SER A 81 11.62 -20.76 19.13
CA SER A 81 12.10 -19.39 19.30
C SER A 81 11.01 -18.46 19.82
N ASN A 82 11.39 -17.58 20.75
CA ASN A 82 10.52 -16.49 21.25
C ASN A 82 10.71 -15.18 20.48
N ASN A 83 11.56 -15.14 19.46
CA ASN A 83 11.72 -13.93 18.66
C ASN A 83 10.45 -13.72 17.83
N PHE A 84 10.05 -12.47 17.66
CA PHE A 84 9.00 -12.11 16.72
C PHE A 84 9.52 -12.14 15.28
N SER A 85 8.67 -12.53 14.34
CA SER A 85 8.91 -12.44 12.91
C SER A 85 7.70 -11.87 12.20
N GLY A 86 7.94 -11.02 11.20
CA GLY A 86 6.88 -10.39 10.43
C GLY A 86 7.28 -10.20 8.98
N ALA A 87 6.33 -10.43 8.08
CA ALA A 87 6.41 -10.06 6.68
C ALA A 87 5.20 -9.19 6.35
N THR A 88 5.46 -7.95 5.94
CA THR A 88 4.44 -6.93 5.74
C THR A 88 4.61 -6.30 4.36
N GLY A 89 3.52 -6.17 3.62
CA GLY A 89 3.48 -5.30 2.45
C GLY A 89 2.45 -4.20 2.64
N VAL A 90 2.80 -3.00 2.22
CA VAL A 90 1.91 -1.83 2.26
C VAL A 90 2.04 -1.07 0.96
N MET A 91 0.93 -0.56 0.46
CA MET A 91 0.91 0.39 -0.65
C MET A 91 -0.15 1.45 -0.48
N GLY A 92 0.04 2.55 -1.20
CA GLY A 92 -1.03 3.46 -1.50
C GLY A 92 -0.75 4.31 -2.74
N ASP A 93 -1.84 4.80 -3.33
CA ASP A 93 -1.80 5.72 -4.46
C ASP A 93 -2.99 6.69 -4.38
N THR A 94 -2.80 7.85 -4.99
CA THR A 94 -3.84 8.83 -5.23
C THR A 94 -4.40 8.64 -6.63
N ILE A 95 -5.68 8.31 -6.71
CA ILE A 95 -6.40 8.14 -7.97
C ILE A 95 -7.39 9.28 -8.19
N ARG A 96 -7.59 9.69 -9.44
CA ARG A 96 -8.56 10.72 -9.83
C ARG A 96 -9.70 10.09 -10.62
N TYR A 97 -10.92 10.23 -10.12
CA TYR A 97 -12.11 9.68 -10.77
C TYR A 97 -12.65 10.62 -11.85
N THR A 98 -13.04 10.08 -13.00
CA THR A 98 -13.85 10.78 -14.01
C THR A 98 -14.98 9.87 -14.46
N GLY A 99 -16.22 10.23 -14.17
CA GLY A 99 -17.39 9.39 -14.46
C GLY A 99 -18.69 9.97 -13.91
N ALA A 100 -19.77 9.20 -13.96
CA ALA A 100 -21.05 9.63 -13.40
C ALA A 100 -21.04 9.46 -11.87
N SER A 101 -21.54 10.46 -11.13
CA SER A 101 -21.55 10.43 -9.66
C SER A 101 -22.71 9.64 -9.05
N ASP A 102 -23.71 9.28 -9.86
CA ASP A 102 -24.86 8.46 -9.49
C ASP A 102 -24.63 6.96 -9.76
N VAL A 103 -23.43 6.58 -10.23
CA VAL A 103 -23.02 5.20 -10.44
C VAL A 103 -21.97 4.84 -9.40
N ALA A 104 -22.22 3.75 -8.68
CA ALA A 104 -21.30 3.27 -7.67
C ALA A 104 -20.02 2.67 -8.29
N VAL A 105 -18.89 2.94 -7.66
CA VAL A 105 -17.59 2.32 -7.93
C VAL A 105 -17.34 1.27 -6.86
N ALA A 106 -17.09 0.03 -7.28
CA ALA A 106 -16.73 -1.04 -6.38
C ALA A 106 -15.23 -1.02 -6.09
N PHE A 107 -14.86 -1.08 -4.82
CA PHE A 107 -13.51 -1.27 -4.34
C PHE A 107 -13.43 -2.63 -3.64
N THR A 108 -12.43 -3.44 -3.99
CA THR A 108 -12.20 -4.75 -3.38
C THR A 108 -10.74 -4.94 -3.02
N TYR A 109 -10.51 -5.71 -1.97
CA TYR A 109 -9.21 -6.24 -1.58
C TYR A 109 -9.39 -7.69 -1.16
N ASP A 110 -9.12 -8.58 -2.12
CA ASP A 110 -9.25 -10.01 -1.96
C ASP A 110 -7.92 -10.60 -1.49
N PHE A 111 -7.98 -11.58 -0.60
CA PHE A 111 -6.79 -12.24 -0.08
C PHE A 111 -7.02 -13.72 0.26
N ASN A 112 -5.93 -14.47 0.23
CA ASN A 112 -5.89 -15.85 0.70
C ASN A 112 -4.51 -16.16 1.28
N VAL A 113 -4.46 -16.95 2.35
CA VAL A 113 -3.25 -17.45 2.99
C VAL A 113 -3.35 -18.95 3.21
N ASP A 114 -2.33 -19.67 2.79
CA ASP A 114 -2.09 -21.05 3.20
C ASP A 114 -1.22 -21.06 4.46
N LEU A 115 -1.80 -21.52 5.56
CA LEU A 115 -1.11 -21.73 6.83
C LEU A 115 -0.83 -23.21 7.00
N PHE A 116 0.44 -23.55 7.20
CA PHE A 116 0.91 -24.89 7.52
C PHE A 116 1.76 -24.81 8.79
N VAL A 117 1.40 -25.58 9.79
CA VAL A 117 2.16 -25.70 11.03
C VAL A 117 2.44 -27.16 11.26
N ASP A 118 3.71 -27.49 11.46
CA ASP A 118 4.18 -28.80 11.87
C ASP A 118 5.13 -28.64 13.05
N GLN A 119 4.56 -28.54 14.25
CA GLN A 119 5.31 -28.34 15.49
C GLN A 119 4.98 -29.42 16.51
N ALA A 120 6.01 -29.99 17.14
CA ALA A 120 5.81 -30.96 18.20
C ALA A 120 5.41 -30.23 19.50
N PHE A 121 4.29 -30.65 20.10
CA PHE A 121 3.82 -30.07 21.35
C PHE A 121 4.83 -30.32 22.47
N VAL A 122 5.10 -29.26 23.22
CA VAL A 122 5.83 -29.32 24.48
C VAL A 122 4.82 -28.93 25.55
N ASP A 123 4.63 -29.78 26.57
CA ASP A 123 3.73 -29.52 27.70
C ASP A 123 4.30 -28.41 28.60
N ASP A 124 4.39 -27.19 28.05
CA ASP A 124 4.82 -25.99 28.74
C ASP A 124 3.63 -25.02 28.83
N PRO A 125 3.06 -24.82 30.03
CA PRO A 125 1.94 -23.90 30.22
C PRO A 125 2.30 -22.42 29.94
N ASN A 126 3.59 -22.10 29.80
CA ASN A 126 4.08 -20.76 29.46
C ASN A 126 4.40 -20.59 27.98
N ASP A 127 4.11 -21.58 27.13
CA ASP A 127 4.35 -21.44 25.71
C ASP A 127 3.49 -20.33 25.11
N ALA A 128 4.16 -19.46 24.35
CA ALA A 128 3.61 -18.23 23.77
C ALA A 128 3.75 -18.27 22.24
N ARG A 129 3.36 -19.40 21.64
CA ARG A 129 3.13 -19.43 20.19
C ARG A 129 2.07 -18.40 19.83
N TYR A 130 2.37 -17.58 18.85
CA TYR A 130 1.47 -16.54 18.37
C TYR A 130 1.59 -16.42 16.86
N LEU A 131 0.53 -16.76 16.15
CA LEU A 131 0.43 -16.56 14.71
C LEU A 131 -0.71 -15.58 14.45
N ALA A 132 -0.50 -14.62 13.56
CA ALA A 132 -1.55 -13.69 13.18
C ALA A 132 -1.45 -13.29 11.71
N LEU A 133 -2.63 -13.11 11.13
CA LEU A 133 -2.85 -12.45 9.86
C LEU A 133 -3.60 -11.15 10.12
N ASP A 134 -3.16 -10.06 9.51
CA ASP A 134 -3.79 -8.75 9.65
C ASP A 134 -3.83 -8.02 8.31
N VAL A 135 -5.04 -7.70 7.85
CA VAL A 135 -5.31 -7.13 6.53
C VAL A 135 -6.09 -5.84 6.70
N TYR A 136 -5.65 -4.78 6.02
CA TYR A 136 -6.27 -3.46 6.08
C TYR A 136 -6.58 -2.95 4.68
N PHE A 137 -7.74 -2.31 4.53
CA PHE A 137 -8.12 -1.60 3.31
C PHE A 137 -8.85 -0.31 3.65
N ALA A 138 -8.40 0.79 3.04
CA ALA A 138 -9.04 2.08 3.25
C ALA A 138 -9.04 2.95 2.00
N VAL A 139 -10.07 3.78 1.89
CA VAL A 139 -10.25 4.77 0.83
C VAL A 139 -10.60 6.11 1.48
N PHE A 140 -9.87 7.16 1.12
CA PHE A 140 -10.08 8.52 1.61
C PHE A 140 -10.33 9.47 0.45
N GLU A 141 -11.00 10.60 0.71
CA GLU A 141 -10.87 11.76 -0.19
C GLU A 141 -9.46 12.34 -0.04
N ALA A 142 -8.84 12.75 -1.15
CA ALA A 142 -7.48 13.27 -1.12
C ALA A 142 -7.37 14.56 -0.28
N GLY A 143 -6.27 14.71 0.45
CA GLY A 143 -5.98 15.89 1.28
C GLY A 143 -6.60 15.84 2.68
N THR A 144 -7.11 14.68 3.12
CA THR A 144 -7.53 14.43 4.51
C THR A 144 -6.35 14.42 5.49
N GLY A 145 -5.12 14.32 5.00
CA GLY A 145 -3.88 14.20 5.79
C GLY A 145 -3.49 12.76 6.10
N ALA A 146 -4.28 11.78 5.66
CA ALA A 146 -3.86 10.38 5.64
C ALA A 146 -2.58 10.23 4.79
N ASN A 147 -1.66 9.40 5.26
CA ASN A 147 -0.38 9.19 4.62
C ASN A 147 0.19 7.80 4.97
N TRP A 148 1.34 7.48 4.41
CA TRP A 148 2.05 6.22 4.62
C TRP A 148 2.46 5.96 6.08
N GLU A 149 2.50 6.97 6.96
CA GLU A 149 2.77 6.80 8.40
C GLU A 149 1.56 6.25 9.16
N SER A 150 0.35 6.39 8.61
CA SER A 150 -0.93 6.01 9.24
C SER A 150 -1.36 4.56 8.96
N TRP A 151 -0.44 3.71 8.52
CA TRP A 151 -0.69 2.48 7.76
C TRP A 151 -1.28 1.27 8.52
N THR A 152 -1.27 1.20 9.85
CA THR A 152 -1.81 0.04 10.63
C THR A 152 -3.01 0.35 11.51
N ILE A 153 -3.27 1.60 11.79
CA ILE A 153 -4.32 1.98 12.74
C ILE A 153 -5.25 3.01 12.09
N PHE A 154 -4.84 3.61 10.95
CA PHE A 154 -5.42 4.80 10.32
C PHE A 154 -5.73 5.95 11.29
N SER A 155 -5.40 5.83 12.57
CA SER A 155 -5.61 6.83 13.60
C SER A 155 -4.55 7.92 13.48
N PRO A 156 -4.92 9.21 13.56
CA PRO A 156 -6.24 9.74 13.93
C PRO A 156 -7.25 9.89 12.78
N TYR A 157 -6.88 9.55 11.55
CA TYR A 157 -7.67 9.83 10.34
C TYR A 157 -8.76 8.80 10.02
N GLY A 158 -8.85 7.68 10.74
CA GLY A 158 -9.73 6.56 10.41
C GLY A 158 -11.21 6.95 10.28
N ASP A 159 -11.66 7.94 11.05
CA ASP A 159 -13.04 8.47 11.01
C ASP A 159 -13.32 9.36 9.78
N LEU A 160 -12.28 9.79 9.06
CA LEU A 160 -12.37 10.57 7.82
C LEU A 160 -12.40 9.70 6.56
N ALA A 161 -12.20 8.40 6.71
CA ALA A 161 -12.20 7.48 5.58
C ALA A 161 -13.61 7.35 4.99
N LEU A 162 -13.70 7.32 3.67
CA LEU A 162 -14.92 6.92 2.96
C LEU A 162 -15.19 5.42 3.17
N TYR A 163 -14.11 4.65 3.30
CA TYR A 163 -14.11 3.24 3.66
C TYR A 163 -12.86 2.92 4.48
N ASN A 164 -13.01 2.15 5.55
CA ASN A 164 -11.91 1.66 6.36
C ASN A 164 -12.36 0.37 7.05
N ASP A 165 -11.72 -0.73 6.70
CA ASP A 165 -12.05 -2.05 7.24
C ASP A 165 -10.79 -2.89 7.46
N ARG A 166 -10.95 -3.94 8.27
CA ARG A 166 -9.86 -4.78 8.74
C ARG A 166 -10.31 -6.22 8.91
N ALA A 167 -9.54 -7.16 8.37
CA ALA A 167 -9.64 -8.58 8.70
C ALA A 167 -8.46 -8.99 9.59
N PHE A 168 -8.75 -9.55 10.76
CA PHE A 168 -7.73 -9.99 11.71
C PHE A 168 -8.03 -11.39 12.23
N VAL A 169 -7.05 -12.28 12.14
CA VAL A 169 -7.16 -13.68 12.60
C VAL A 169 -5.92 -14.04 13.39
N THR A 170 -6.10 -14.75 14.50
CA THR A 170 -5.00 -15.25 15.33
C THR A 170 -5.13 -16.74 15.58
N PHE A 171 -4.01 -17.45 15.60
CA PHE A 171 -3.90 -18.87 15.95
C PHE A 171 -2.97 -19.00 17.16
N GLN A 172 -3.52 -19.41 18.30
CA GLN A 172 -2.79 -19.54 19.57
C GLN A 172 -2.97 -20.93 20.20
N ASP A 173 -4.21 -21.44 20.20
CA ASP A 173 -4.57 -22.67 20.90
C ASP A 173 -4.78 -23.88 19.97
N GLU A 174 -4.22 -23.83 18.75
CA GLU A 174 -4.33 -24.92 17.78
C GLU A 174 -3.49 -26.14 18.17
N GLY A 175 -3.78 -27.30 17.55
CA GLY A 175 -3.04 -28.55 17.78
C GLY A 175 -1.55 -28.50 17.38
N GLU A 176 -0.89 -29.65 17.54
CA GLU A 176 0.53 -29.88 17.17
C GLU A 176 0.82 -29.48 15.72
N SER A 177 0.13 -30.15 14.80
CA SER A 177 0.23 -29.87 13.37
C SER A 177 -1.16 -29.58 12.83
N PHE A 178 -1.29 -28.51 12.05
CA PHE A 178 -2.52 -28.15 11.38
C PHE A 178 -2.24 -27.45 10.06
N SER A 179 -3.21 -27.55 9.16
CA SER A 179 -3.20 -26.80 7.91
C SER A 179 -4.54 -26.10 7.77
N TYR A 180 -4.49 -24.83 7.38
CA TYR A 180 -5.65 -23.98 7.26
C TYR A 180 -5.49 -23.08 6.05
N ASN A 181 -6.51 -23.04 5.20
CA ASN A 181 -6.61 -22.05 4.14
C ASN A 181 -7.56 -20.95 4.62
N TYR A 182 -7.05 -19.72 4.72
CA TYR A 182 -7.86 -18.57 5.09
C TYR A 182 -8.00 -17.62 3.91
N ALA A 183 -9.21 -17.55 3.36
CA ALA A 183 -9.56 -16.60 2.32
C ALA A 183 -10.56 -15.56 2.84
N GLY A 184 -10.44 -14.33 2.37
CA GLY A 184 -11.34 -13.24 2.72
C GLY A 184 -11.31 -12.13 1.68
N SER A 185 -12.20 -11.16 1.86
CA SER A 185 -12.30 -9.99 1.02
C SER A 185 -12.75 -8.80 1.87
N LEU A 186 -12.13 -7.65 1.66
CA LEU A 186 -12.59 -6.35 2.16
C LEU A 186 -13.10 -5.57 0.95
N GLY A 187 -14.19 -4.83 1.08
CA GLY A 187 -14.68 -4.02 -0.02
C GLY A 187 -15.97 -3.30 0.26
N THR A 188 -16.28 -2.35 -0.61
CA THR A 188 -17.52 -1.59 -0.60
C THR A 188 -17.78 -0.97 -1.96
N ASP A 189 -19.03 -0.55 -2.15
CA ASP A 189 -19.43 0.35 -3.24
C ASP A 189 -19.38 1.80 -2.72
N LEU A 190 -18.74 2.70 -3.47
CA LEU A 190 -18.67 4.14 -3.17
C LEU A 190 -19.24 4.97 -4.32
N PHE A 191 -19.99 6.01 -4.00
CA PHE A 191 -20.42 7.02 -4.98
C PHE A 191 -19.40 8.15 -5.01
N LEU A 192 -18.63 8.23 -6.09
CA LEU A 192 -17.53 9.17 -6.24
C LEU A 192 -17.96 10.40 -7.05
N GLU A 193 -17.37 11.55 -6.75
CA GLU A 193 -17.58 12.79 -7.50
C GLU A 193 -16.58 12.90 -8.65
N SER A 194 -17.07 13.14 -9.86
CA SER A 194 -16.21 13.35 -11.02
C SER A 194 -15.23 14.51 -10.80
N GLY A 195 -13.95 14.27 -11.08
CA GLY A 195 -12.88 15.25 -10.93
C GLY A 195 -12.33 15.39 -9.51
N LYS A 196 -12.77 14.57 -8.55
CA LYS A 196 -12.13 14.44 -7.24
C LYS A 196 -11.03 13.38 -7.28
N SER A 197 -10.08 13.53 -6.35
CA SER A 197 -9.02 12.58 -6.10
C SER A 197 -9.28 11.83 -4.80
N TYR A 198 -8.85 10.58 -4.75
CA TYR A 198 -9.06 9.64 -3.66
C TYR A 198 -7.76 8.91 -3.36
N GLU A 199 -7.45 8.72 -2.09
CA GLU A 199 -6.28 7.98 -1.66
C GLU A 199 -6.72 6.56 -1.31
N VAL A 200 -6.08 5.56 -1.91
CA VAL A 200 -6.35 4.14 -1.68
C VAL A 200 -5.16 3.54 -0.97
N TYR A 201 -5.40 2.88 0.16
CA TYR A 201 -4.36 2.24 0.97
C TYR A 201 -4.71 0.78 1.23
N ALA A 202 -3.70 -0.09 1.16
CA ALA A 202 -3.82 -1.48 1.59
C ALA A 202 -2.57 -1.93 2.34
N ALA A 203 -2.78 -2.82 3.30
CA ALA A 203 -1.71 -3.51 4.00
C ALA A 203 -2.03 -5.00 4.19
N PHE A 204 -0.99 -5.81 4.18
CA PHE A 204 -1.05 -7.24 4.46
C PHE A 204 0.08 -7.62 5.40
N ASN A 205 -0.24 -8.26 6.52
CA ASN A 205 0.74 -8.60 7.56
C ASN A 205 0.62 -10.07 7.94
N LEU A 206 1.75 -10.78 7.86
CA LEU A 206 1.93 -12.10 8.43
C LEU A 206 2.86 -11.98 9.63
N LEU A 207 2.42 -12.49 10.79
CA LEU A 207 3.15 -12.37 12.05
C LEU A 207 3.27 -13.74 12.69
N ALA A 208 4.46 -14.08 13.19
CA ALA A 208 4.68 -15.34 13.91
C ALA A 208 5.73 -15.23 15.02
N THR A 209 5.41 -15.87 16.13
CA THR A 209 6.34 -16.26 17.19
C THR A 209 6.19 -17.77 17.39
N PRO A 210 7.20 -18.59 17.04
CA PRO A 210 7.12 -20.06 17.14
C PRO A 210 6.90 -20.59 18.56
N GLY A 211 7.36 -19.87 19.58
CA GLY A 211 7.27 -20.30 20.97
C GLY A 211 8.33 -21.35 21.32
N SER A 212 8.01 -22.24 22.27
CA SER A 212 8.89 -23.31 22.73
C SER A 212 8.78 -24.61 21.91
N MET A 213 7.82 -24.70 20.98
CA MET A 213 7.62 -25.88 20.14
C MET A 213 8.65 -25.98 19.00
N PRO A 214 9.39 -27.10 18.86
CA PRO A 214 10.23 -27.35 17.71
C PRO A 214 9.39 -27.73 16.48
N GLY A 215 9.78 -27.24 15.31
CA GLY A 215 9.10 -27.54 14.04
C GLY A 215 8.87 -26.30 13.18
N GLU A 216 8.20 -26.46 12.05
CA GLU A 216 8.03 -25.41 11.05
C GLU A 216 6.66 -24.75 11.13
N ILE A 217 6.63 -23.44 10.90
CA ILE A 217 5.44 -22.64 10.64
C ILE A 217 5.65 -22.00 9.27
N THR A 218 4.70 -22.16 8.37
CA THR A 218 4.66 -21.51 7.07
C THR A 218 3.32 -20.81 6.88
N MET A 219 3.37 -19.52 6.57
CA MET A 219 2.25 -18.69 6.14
C MET A 219 2.59 -18.18 4.74
N ASP A 220 1.87 -18.64 3.73
CA ASP A 220 2.12 -18.30 2.33
C ASP A 220 0.93 -17.52 1.75
N ALA A 221 1.19 -16.29 1.32
CA ALA A 221 0.26 -15.41 0.63
C ALA A 221 0.85 -14.89 -0.69
N LEU A 222 1.77 -15.63 -1.32
CA LEU A 222 2.51 -15.17 -2.51
C LEU A 222 1.66 -15.05 -3.78
N HIS A 223 0.43 -15.54 -3.80
CA HIS A 223 -0.39 -15.62 -5.01
C HIS A 223 -1.72 -14.89 -4.97
N THR A 224 -2.11 -14.28 -3.85
CA THR A 224 -3.55 -14.16 -3.58
C THR A 224 -4.04 -12.88 -2.97
N SER A 225 -3.18 -11.92 -2.61
CA SER A 225 -3.62 -10.62 -2.11
C SER A 225 -3.59 -9.56 -3.23
N THR A 226 -4.78 -9.10 -3.62
CA THR A 226 -5.01 -8.25 -4.82
C THR A 226 -6.09 -7.20 -4.58
N ILE A 227 -5.81 -5.95 -4.97
CA ILE A 227 -6.80 -4.87 -5.01
C ILE A 227 -7.54 -4.86 -6.36
N GLY A 228 -8.84 -4.60 -6.32
CA GLY A 228 -9.67 -4.35 -7.49
C GLY A 228 -10.45 -3.04 -7.38
N ILE A 229 -10.61 -2.35 -8.51
CA ILE A 229 -11.51 -1.20 -8.63
C ILE A 229 -12.33 -1.36 -9.91
N VAL A 230 -13.66 -1.32 -9.79
CA VAL A 230 -14.58 -1.40 -10.92
C VAL A 230 -15.44 -0.15 -10.94
N ALA A 231 -15.28 0.68 -11.97
CA ALA A 231 -16.07 1.89 -12.19
C ALA A 231 -16.92 1.79 -13.47
N PRO A 232 -18.15 1.25 -13.39
CA PRO A 232 -19.04 1.21 -14.55
C PRO A 232 -19.31 2.62 -15.07
N GLY A 233 -18.94 2.92 -16.31
CA GLY A 233 -19.18 4.24 -16.90
C GLY A 233 -18.27 5.37 -16.37
N GLY A 234 -17.19 5.01 -15.67
CA GLY A 234 -16.15 5.93 -15.24
C GLY A 234 -14.75 5.43 -15.61
N SER A 235 -13.75 6.22 -15.26
CA SER A 235 -12.33 5.93 -15.46
C SER A 235 -11.51 6.55 -14.35
N PHE A 236 -10.29 6.05 -14.18
CA PHE A 236 -9.32 6.58 -13.24
C PHE A 236 -8.03 6.96 -13.95
N THR A 237 -7.38 7.99 -13.41
CA THR A 237 -5.94 8.18 -13.54
C THR A 237 -5.29 7.99 -12.18
N SER A 238 -4.02 7.65 -12.14
CA SER A 238 -3.24 7.48 -10.91
C SER A 238 -2.06 8.46 -10.86
N GLU A 239 -1.62 8.88 -9.67
CA GLU A 239 -0.43 9.73 -9.57
C GLU A 239 0.86 8.95 -9.89
N SER A 240 0.89 7.65 -9.55
CA SER A 240 1.97 6.76 -9.98
C SER A 240 2.02 6.57 -11.50
N GLY A 241 0.88 6.65 -12.19
CA GLY A 241 0.73 6.25 -13.59
C GLY A 241 0.87 4.74 -13.80
N ALA A 242 0.78 3.95 -12.74
CA ALA A 242 0.91 2.51 -12.77
C ALA A 242 -0.28 1.80 -12.12
N PHE A 243 -0.88 2.36 -11.06
CA PHE A 243 -1.83 1.65 -10.21
C PHE A 243 -2.99 1.02 -10.98
N LEU A 244 -3.11 -0.32 -10.92
CA LEU A 244 -4.08 -1.12 -11.68
C LEU A 244 -4.07 -0.87 -13.20
N GLY A 245 -2.93 -0.45 -13.74
CA GLY A 245 -2.75 -0.08 -15.15
C GLY A 245 -3.38 1.26 -15.53
N PHE A 246 -3.76 2.11 -14.56
CA PHE A 246 -4.32 3.43 -14.83
C PHE A 246 -3.27 4.40 -15.36
N ASP A 247 -3.66 5.21 -16.34
CA ASP A 247 -2.82 6.28 -16.89
C ASP A 247 -2.44 7.31 -15.81
N LYS A 248 -1.33 8.02 -16.03
CA LYS A 248 -0.88 9.07 -15.12
C LYS A 248 -1.85 10.26 -15.08
N THR A 249 -2.17 10.77 -13.88
CA THR A 249 -2.97 11.97 -13.71
C THR A 249 -2.31 13.15 -14.44
N PRO A 250 -3.02 13.85 -15.36
CA PRO A 250 -2.47 15.00 -16.04
C PRO A 250 -2.15 16.11 -15.03
N THR A 251 -0.89 16.54 -14.95
CA THR A 251 -0.49 17.66 -14.11
C THR A 251 -1.11 18.95 -14.68
N PRO A 252 -2.05 19.62 -13.99
CA PRO A 252 -2.65 20.85 -14.46
C PRO A 252 -1.57 21.93 -14.51
N GLY A 253 -1.18 22.39 -15.70
CA GLY A 253 -0.20 23.46 -15.87
C GLY A 253 1.05 23.12 -16.67
N ALA A 254 1.21 21.89 -17.16
CA ALA A 254 2.16 21.61 -18.24
C ALA A 254 1.58 22.10 -19.59
N VAL A 255 1.22 23.39 -19.67
CA VAL A 255 1.18 24.07 -20.97
C VAL A 255 2.62 24.08 -21.46
N PRO A 256 2.94 23.58 -22.66
CA PRO A 256 4.27 23.74 -23.24
C PRO A 256 4.54 25.24 -23.50
N GLU A 257 4.96 25.95 -22.46
CA GLU A 257 5.42 27.33 -22.56
C GLU A 257 6.81 27.52 -23.20
N PRO A 258 7.41 26.56 -23.95
CA PRO A 258 8.49 26.95 -24.88
C PRO A 258 7.98 27.37 -26.27
N ALA A 259 6.85 26.83 -26.74
CA ALA A 259 6.44 27.00 -28.14
C ALA A 259 5.60 28.26 -28.38
N SER A 260 4.73 28.64 -27.44
CA SER A 260 3.89 29.84 -27.57
C SER A 260 4.73 31.12 -27.55
N TRP A 261 5.74 31.19 -26.68
CA TRP A 261 6.68 32.30 -26.64
C TRP A 261 7.51 32.39 -27.91
N ALA A 262 7.99 31.24 -28.42
CA ALA A 262 8.72 31.18 -29.68
C ALA A 262 7.86 31.64 -30.87
N MET A 263 6.59 31.23 -30.94
CA MET A 263 5.64 31.66 -31.99
C MET A 263 5.29 33.14 -31.88
N MET A 264 5.17 33.69 -30.67
CA MET A 264 4.87 35.11 -30.45
C MET A 264 6.08 35.98 -30.82
N ILE A 265 7.29 35.59 -30.43
CA ILE A 265 8.54 36.26 -30.82
C ILE A 265 8.75 36.16 -32.34
N ALA A 266 8.53 34.99 -32.93
CA ALA A 266 8.61 34.82 -34.38
C ALA A 266 7.59 35.69 -35.13
N GLY A 267 6.34 35.73 -34.66
CA GLY A 267 5.28 36.58 -35.20
C GLY A 267 5.63 38.06 -35.15
N PHE A 268 6.07 38.57 -33.99
CA PHE A 268 6.50 39.97 -33.85
C PHE A 268 7.77 40.28 -34.65
N GLY A 269 8.71 39.35 -34.74
CA GLY A 269 9.90 39.47 -35.57
C GLY A 269 9.55 39.62 -37.05
N LEU A 270 8.60 38.84 -37.54
CA LEU A 270 8.11 38.90 -38.93
C LEU A 270 7.38 40.22 -39.24
N ILE A 271 6.51 40.67 -38.34
CA ILE A 271 5.80 41.96 -38.49
C ILE A 271 6.80 43.13 -38.43
N GLY A 272 7.73 43.10 -37.47
CA GLY A 272 8.76 44.13 -37.36
C GLY A 272 9.68 44.19 -38.58
N ASN A 273 10.05 43.03 -39.13
CA ASN A 273 10.89 42.95 -40.33
C ASN A 273 10.17 43.47 -41.58
N THR A 274 8.88 43.15 -41.74
CA THR A 274 8.07 43.65 -42.86
C THR A 274 7.85 45.17 -42.82
N MET A 275 7.68 45.76 -41.63
CA MET A 275 7.58 47.21 -41.46
C MET A 275 8.90 47.95 -41.79
N ARG A 276 10.05 47.42 -41.36
CA ARG A 276 11.36 48.05 -41.66
C ARG A 276 11.69 48.06 -43.14
N ARG A 277 11.28 47.05 -43.91
CA ARG A 277 11.51 47.01 -45.38
C ARG A 277 10.74 48.09 -46.14
N ARG A 278 9.62 48.61 -45.61
CA ARG A 278 8.83 49.66 -46.28
C ARG A 278 9.35 51.08 -46.01
N ALA A 279 10.06 51.30 -44.91
CA ALA A 279 10.57 52.62 -44.54
C ALA A 279 11.74 53.10 -45.43
N GLY A 280 12.41 52.20 -46.16
CA GLY A 280 13.56 52.54 -47.01
C GLY A 280 13.23 53.07 -48.42
N LEU A 281 11.96 53.31 -48.75
CA LEU A 281 11.51 53.67 -50.11
C LEU A 281 11.02 55.12 -50.27
N VAL A 282 11.30 56.00 -49.31
CA VAL A 282 11.03 57.44 -49.44
C VAL A 282 12.35 58.22 -49.44
N MET A 283 12.97 58.35 -50.61
CA MET A 283 13.73 59.54 -51.07
C MET A 283 14.41 59.25 -52.41
N ALA A 284 13.80 59.75 -53.50
CA ALA A 284 14.40 60.48 -54.62
C ALA A 284 13.27 60.93 -55.56
#